data_AF-A0A6L6BNA2-F1
#
_entry.id   AF-A0A6L6BNA2-F1
#
_cell.length_a   1.000
_cell.length_b   1.000
_cell.length_c   1.000
_cell.angle_alpha   90.00
_cell.angle_beta   90.00
_cell.angle_gamma   90.00
#
_symmetry.space_group_name_H-M   'P 1'
#
loop_
_entity.id
_entity.type
_entity.pdbx_description
1 polymer ?
#
loop_
_entity_poly.entity_id
_entity_poly.type
_entity_poly.pdbx_seq_one_letter_code
_entity_poly.pdbx_strand_id
1 'polypeptide(L)'
;MESGIIALYQKCPHLGCRVPECKSSQWFECPCHGSQYNRVGEKKAGPAPRGMDRFGVSVTNGNVVVDTGTRFNGPAIGINTTGQEAEGPHCVSGETKH
;
A
#
# COMPACT_ATOMS: atom_id res chain seq x y z
N MET A 1 -1.30 -18.39 -0.19
CA MET A 1 -2.24 -17.29 0.09
C MET A 1 -3.64 -17.88 0.02
N GLU A 2 -4.23 -18.27 1.14
CA GLU A 2 -5.43 -19.14 1.16
C GLU A 2 -6.78 -18.39 1.14
N SER A 3 -6.80 -17.05 1.03
CA SER A 3 -8.07 -16.30 1.14
C SER A 3 -8.12 -14.95 0.42
N GLY A 4 -7.16 -14.61 -0.45
CA GLY A 4 -7.22 -13.38 -1.26
C GLY A 4 -7.18 -12.06 -0.48
N ILE A 5 -6.99 -12.10 0.85
CA ILE A 5 -6.95 -10.94 1.74
C ILE A 5 -5.48 -10.57 2.02
N ILE A 6 -5.19 -9.27 1.99
CA ILE A 6 -3.91 -8.71 2.40
C ILE A 6 -4.18 -7.62 3.45
N ALA A 7 -3.52 -7.72 4.60
CA ALA A 7 -3.53 -6.66 5.60
C ALA A 7 -2.32 -5.73 5.37
N LEU A 8 -2.59 -4.51 4.92
CA LEU A 8 -1.57 -3.48 4.70
C LEU A 8 -1.48 -2.55 5.91
N TYR A 9 -0.26 -2.18 6.29
CA TYR A 9 -0.06 -1.15 7.29
C TYR A 9 -0.30 0.22 6.65
N GLN A 10 -1.29 0.96 7.15
CA GLN A 10 -1.62 2.32 6.70
C GLN A 10 -0.58 3.38 7.15
N LYS A 11 0.70 3.03 7.07
CA LYS A 11 1.86 3.83 7.44
C LYS A 11 2.86 3.79 6.29
N CYS A 12 3.18 4.95 5.75
CA CYS A 12 4.08 5.10 4.61
C CYS A 12 5.49 4.60 4.95
N PRO A 13 6.05 3.63 4.20
CA PRO A 13 7.43 3.17 4.32
C PRO A 13 8.53 4.24 4.21
N HIS A 14 8.20 5.43 3.71
CA HIS A 14 9.11 6.58 3.65
C HIS A 14 9.43 7.10 5.06
N LEU A 15 8.53 7.92 5.65
CA LEU A 15 8.73 8.57 6.95
C LEU A 15 7.53 8.37 7.90
N GLY A 16 6.61 7.47 7.56
CA GLY A 16 5.55 7.05 8.48
C GLY A 16 4.24 7.85 8.45
N CYS A 17 4.02 8.71 7.46
CA CYS A 17 2.71 9.35 7.25
C CYS A 17 1.59 8.32 7.04
N ARG A 18 0.35 8.68 7.41
CA ARG A 18 -0.83 7.92 7.02
C ARG A 18 -1.00 7.92 5.50
N VAL A 19 -1.42 6.79 4.93
CA VAL A 19 -1.63 6.63 3.48
C VAL A 19 -3.13 6.37 3.20
N PRO A 20 -3.91 7.38 2.80
CA PRO A 20 -5.30 7.18 2.40
C PRO A 20 -5.43 6.46 1.06
N GLU A 21 -6.60 5.88 0.82
CA GLU A 21 -7.02 5.41 -0.49
C GLU A 21 -7.49 6.60 -1.35
N CYS A 22 -7.10 6.61 -2.62
CA CYS A 22 -7.64 7.48 -3.65
C CYS A 22 -8.72 6.75 -4.44
N LYS A 23 -9.96 7.23 -4.35
CA LYS A 23 -11.12 6.58 -4.99
C LYS A 23 -11.10 6.66 -6.52
N SER A 24 -10.41 7.62 -7.12
CA SER A 24 -10.33 7.75 -8.58
C SER A 24 -9.28 6.81 -9.17
N SER A 25 -8.04 6.86 -8.69
CA SER A 25 -6.96 5.97 -9.16
C SER A 25 -7.08 4.55 -8.63
N GLN A 26 -7.85 4.37 -7.55
CA GLN A 26 -8.01 3.12 -6.80
C GLN A 26 -6.69 2.66 -6.15
N TRP A 27 -5.80 3.59 -5.89
CA TRP A 27 -4.48 3.37 -5.28
C TRP A 27 -4.43 3.97 -3.87
N PHE A 28 -3.43 3.57 -3.10
CA PHE A 28 -3.05 4.25 -1.86
C PHE A 28 -2.04 5.35 -2.16
N GLU A 29 -2.36 6.58 -1.78
CA GLU A 29 -1.57 7.76 -2.17
C GLU A 29 -1.19 8.58 -0.94
N CYS A 30 0.11 8.65 -0.65
CA CYS A 30 0.64 9.36 0.50
C CYS A 30 0.75 10.86 0.19
N PRO A 31 -0.01 11.73 0.87
CA PRO A 31 -0.04 13.17 0.56
C PRO A 31 1.22 13.93 1.01
N CYS A 32 2.07 13.33 1.84
CA CYS A 32 3.24 14.03 2.38
C CYS A 32 4.32 14.29 1.33
N HIS A 33 4.65 13.29 0.50
CA HIS A 33 5.74 13.36 -0.48
C HIS A 33 5.41 12.57 -1.76
N GLY A 34 4.14 12.26 -2.00
CA GLY A 34 3.69 11.64 -3.25
C GLY A 34 4.08 10.17 -3.44
N SER A 35 4.33 9.40 -2.38
CA SER A 35 4.48 7.94 -2.55
C SER A 35 3.15 7.30 -2.89
N GLN A 36 3.13 6.47 -3.93
CA GLN A 36 1.91 5.83 -4.44
C GLN A 36 2.07 4.31 -4.42
N TYR A 37 0.99 3.61 -4.07
CA TYR A 37 0.96 2.15 -4.00
C TYR A 37 -0.33 1.63 -4.64
N ASN A 38 -0.26 0.51 -5.35
CA ASN A 38 -1.45 -0.13 -5.91
C ASN A 38 -2.33 -0.75 -4.81
N ARG A 39 -3.48 -1.36 -5.17
CA ARG A 39 -4.44 -1.96 -4.22
C ARG A 39 -3.85 -3.05 -3.31
N VAL A 40 -2.72 -3.65 -3.68
CA VAL A 40 -2.03 -4.69 -2.90
C VAL A 40 -0.78 -4.15 -2.18
N GLY A 41 -0.63 -2.82 -2.13
CA GLY A 41 0.44 -2.13 -1.41
C GLY A 41 1.79 -2.16 -2.11
N GLU A 42 1.86 -2.54 -3.39
CA GLU A 42 3.12 -2.49 -4.15
C GLU A 42 3.40 -1.06 -4.57
N LYS A 43 4.65 -0.62 -4.40
CA LYS A 43 5.04 0.75 -4.72
C LYS A 43 4.99 1.00 -6.24
N LYS A 44 4.33 2.09 -6.62
CA LYS A 44 4.25 2.58 -8.00
C LYS A 44 5.02 3.89 -8.22
N ALA A 45 5.09 4.79 -7.23
CA ALA A 45 5.80 6.08 -7.36
C ALA A 45 6.29 6.67 -6.02
N GLY A 46 7.04 7.76 -6.10
CA GLY A 46 7.50 8.59 -4.97
C GLY A 46 8.72 8.05 -4.19
N PRO A 47 9.09 8.69 -3.07
CA PRO A 47 10.36 8.46 -2.38
C PRO A 47 10.40 7.24 -1.45
N ALA A 48 9.26 6.58 -1.18
CA ALA A 48 9.27 5.38 -0.33
C ALA A 48 10.23 4.30 -0.88
N PRO A 49 11.05 3.65 -0.03
CA PRO A 49 12.07 2.71 -0.51
C PRO A 49 11.53 1.31 -0.86
N ARG A 50 10.24 1.04 -0.59
CA ARG A 50 9.57 -0.25 -0.77
C ARG A 50 8.05 -0.06 -0.78
N GLY A 51 7.30 -1.13 -1.07
CA GLY A 51 5.84 -1.18 -0.91
C GLY A 51 5.39 -1.09 0.56
N MET A 52 4.08 -1.02 0.79
CA MET A 52 3.47 -0.96 2.12
C MET A 52 3.76 -2.24 2.91
N ASP A 53 4.14 -2.07 4.18
CA ASP A 53 4.37 -3.18 5.10
C ASP A 53 3.07 -3.97 5.32
N ARG A 54 3.21 -5.26 5.63
CA ARG A 54 2.10 -6.23 5.71
C ARG A 54 2.04 -6.87 7.09
N PHE A 55 0.87 -7.40 7.44
CA PHE A 55 0.66 -8.17 8.66
C PHE A 55 0.26 -9.61 8.35
N GLY A 56 0.51 -10.51 9.30
CA GLY A 56 0.00 -11.87 9.22
C GLY A 56 -1.52 -11.87 9.22
N VAL A 57 -2.15 -12.64 8.33
CA VAL A 57 -3.59 -12.80 8.25
C VAL A 57 -3.94 -14.27 8.34
N SER A 58 -4.90 -14.61 9.20
CA SER A 58 -5.54 -15.91 9.23
C SER A 58 -7.06 -15.75 9.09
N VAL A 59 -7.69 -16.71 8.45
CA VAL A 59 -9.16 -16.78 8.34
C VAL A 59 -9.62 -18.00 9.10
N THR A 60 -10.47 -17.82 10.10
CA THR A 60 -10.96 -18.92 10.94
C THR A 60 -12.44 -18.70 11.23
N ASN A 61 -13.27 -19.67 10.85
CA ASN A 61 -14.72 -19.63 11.05
C ASN A 61 -15.38 -18.35 10.50
N GLY A 62 -14.95 -17.89 9.32
CA GLY A 62 -15.45 -16.67 8.69
C GLY A 62 -14.91 -15.36 9.27
N ASN A 63 -14.10 -15.41 10.33
CA ASN A 63 -13.45 -14.22 10.89
C ASN A 63 -12.07 -14.02 10.26
N VAL A 64 -11.73 -12.77 9.97
CA VAL A 64 -10.40 -12.34 9.56
C VAL A 64 -9.64 -11.86 10.79
N VAL A 65 -8.54 -12.53 11.12
CA VAL A 65 -7.66 -12.14 12.22
C VAL A 65 -6.37 -11.58 11.64
N VAL A 66 -6.00 -10.37 12.08
CA VAL A 66 -4.76 -9.69 11.67
C VAL A 66 -3.80 -9.68 12.85
N ASP A 67 -2.66 -10.37 12.71
CA ASP A 67 -1.58 -10.33 13.70
C ASP A 67 -0.75 -9.05 13.52
N THR A 68 -1.03 -8.05 14.37
CA THR A 68 -0.30 -6.79 14.39
C THR A 68 1.05 -6.86 15.12
N GLY A 69 1.34 -7.96 15.83
CA GLY A 69 2.62 -8.22 16.47
C GLY A 69 3.71 -8.62 15.48
N THR A 70 3.32 -9.23 14.35
CA THR A 70 4.24 -9.65 13.29
C THR A 70 4.11 -8.78 12.05
N ARG A 71 5.04 -7.83 11.87
CA ARG A 71 5.11 -6.96 10.70
C ARG A 71 6.15 -7.46 9.69
N PHE A 72 5.70 -7.66 8.45
CA PHE A 72 6.57 -7.96 7.31
C PHE A 72 6.83 -6.69 6.51
N ASN A 73 8.07 -6.48 6.08
CA ASN A 73 8.38 -5.37 5.19
C ASN A 73 7.62 -5.52 3.86
N GLY A 74 7.19 -4.40 3.30
CA GLY A 74 6.50 -4.40 2.02
C GLY A 74 7.38 -4.87 0.85
N PRO A 75 6.78 -5.22 -0.30
CA PRO A 75 7.49 -5.72 -1.46
C PRO A 75 8.60 -4.78 -1.96
N ALA A 76 9.63 -5.36 -2.59
CA ALA A 76 10.67 -4.58 -3.24
C ALA A 76 10.12 -3.72 -4.40
N ILE A 77 10.88 -2.69 -4.78
CA ILE A 77 10.53 -1.84 -5.92
C ILE A 77 10.48 -2.68 -7.20
N GLY A 78 9.47 -2.45 -8.04
CA GLY A 78 9.29 -3.14 -9.33
C GLY A 78 8.42 -4.40 -9.26
N ILE A 79 8.02 -4.85 -8.07
CA ILE A 79 7.03 -5.92 -7.93
C ILE A 79 5.65 -5.39 -8.36
N ASN A 80 5.00 -6.10 -9.29
CA ASN A 80 3.67 -5.79 -9.79
C ASN A 80 2.88 -7.10 -9.95
N THR A 81 2.41 -7.68 -8.85
CA THR A 81 1.77 -9.01 -8.90
C THR A 81 0.38 -9.00 -9.53
N THR A 82 -0.31 -7.86 -9.52
CA THR A 82 -1.66 -7.73 -10.06
C THR A 82 -1.71 -7.18 -11.48
N GLY A 83 -0.62 -6.57 -11.95
CA GLY A 83 -0.64 -5.78 -13.19
C GLY A 83 -1.50 -4.52 -13.09
N GLN A 84 -1.95 -4.14 -11.88
CA GLN A 84 -2.88 -3.03 -11.71
C GLN A 84 -2.18 -1.70 -12.03
N GLU A 85 -2.71 -1.00 -13.02
CA GLU A 85 -2.42 0.40 -13.29
C GLU A 85 -3.45 1.32 -12.64
N ALA A 86 -3.23 2.64 -12.66
CA ALA A 86 -4.18 3.59 -12.08
C ALA A 86 -5.47 3.59 -12.90
N GLU A 87 -6.61 3.40 -12.24
CA GLU A 87 -7.93 3.32 -12.90
C GLU A 87 -8.52 4.69 -13.24
N GLY A 88 -7.91 5.75 -12.72
CA GLY A 88 -8.34 7.14 -12.89
C GLY A 88 -7.29 8.12 -12.37
N PRO A 89 -7.62 9.42 -12.32
CA PRO A 89 -6.68 10.46 -11.87
C PRO A 89 -6.17 10.23 -10.45
N HIS A 90 -4.93 10.62 -10.18
CA HIS A 90 -4.38 10.64 -8.83
C HIS A 90 -5.04 11.72 -7.98
N CYS A 91 -5.24 11.41 -6.70
CA CYS A 91 -5.76 12.35 -5.70
C CYS A 91 -4.65 13.24 -5.15
N VAL A 92 -3.41 12.76 -5.15
CA VAL A 92 -2.23 13.58 -4.85
C VAL A 92 -1.59 14.01 -6.16
N SER A 93 -1.63 15.31 -6.45
CA SER A 93 -0.77 15.87 -7.47
C SER A 93 0.67 15.67 -7.03
N GLY A 94 1.53 15.18 -7.93
CA GLY A 94 2.96 15.01 -7.68
C GLY A 94 3.71 16.34 -7.57
N GLU A 95 3.23 17.26 -6.72
CA GLU A 95 3.98 18.46 -6.35
C GLU A 95 5.18 18.02 -5.52
N THR A 96 6.27 17.83 -6.24
CA THR A 96 7.62 17.81 -5.70
C THR A 96 7.88 19.20 -5.11
N LYS A 97 7.41 19.46 -3.89
CA LYS A 97 7.89 20.62 -3.12
C LYS A 97 9.26 20.27 -2.58
N HIS A 98 10.29 20.63 -3.32
CA HIS A 98 11.61 20.97 -2.79
C HIS A 98 11.83 22.46 -3.07
#